data_AF-A0A442SHG1-F1
#
_entry.id   AF-A0A442SHG1-F1
#
_cell.length_a   1.000
_cell.length_b   1.000
_cell.length_c   1.000
_cell.angle_alpha   90.00
_cell.angle_beta   90.00
_cell.angle_gamma   90.00
#
_symmetry.space_group_name_H-M   'P 1'
#
loop_
_entity.id
_entity.type
_entity.pdbx_description
1 polymer ?
#
loop_
_entity_poly.entity_id
_entity_poly.type
_entity_poly.pdbx_seq_one_letter_code
_entity_poly.pdbx_strand_id
1 'polypeptide(L)'
;MNNIDAAINQATQAAANIPQDNAKQNGTVATTSQNQGAVAPAAGRPMGLEDAMAGAIVVDEWLKVNEHGLQIGAKKPLLEELRVEIDLSDVGYSESVKYGNPATYRKTYDRVMTTDGATWPQALSEARAVDPRARPYKSADIQMKLLDDVKLKDETVTAGTVLGHSFSTTGFKAFARLVKQMTKDGADPAGDTIEVTVGYSEQSGNGNNWGILDFRDYKVVA
;
A
#
# COMPACT_ATOMS: atom_id res chain seq x y z
N MET A 1 30.97 23.15 20.64
CA MET A 1 30.31 23.94 19.59
C MET A 1 30.18 23.02 18.39
N ASN A 2 28.95 22.62 18.07
CA ASN A 2 28.64 21.40 17.34
C ASN A 2 28.55 21.63 15.82
N ASN A 3 29.08 20.69 15.04
CA ASN A 3 29.10 20.66 13.57
C ASN A 3 27.71 20.74 12.89
N ILE A 4 26.62 20.62 13.66
CA ILE A 4 25.24 20.70 13.17
C ILE A 4 24.86 22.16 12.86
N ASP A 5 25.30 23.11 13.69
CA ASP A 5 25.01 24.54 13.49
C ASP A 5 25.75 25.11 12.26
N ALA A 6 26.91 24.53 11.93
CA ALA A 6 27.66 24.86 10.72
C ALA A 6 26.96 24.34 9.44
N ALA A 7 26.39 23.14 9.50
CA ALA A 7 25.66 22.54 8.38
C ALA A 7 24.33 23.28 8.09
N ILE A 8 23.62 23.70 9.14
CA ILE A 8 22.38 24.49 9.01
C ILE A 8 22.69 25.87 8.41
N ASN A 9 23.72 26.56 8.91
CA ASN A 9 24.10 27.87 8.37
C ASN A 9 24.60 27.82 6.92
N GLN A 10 25.30 26.75 6.49
CA GLN A 10 25.67 26.57 5.09
C GLN A 10 24.45 26.31 4.19
N ALA A 11 23.47 25.54 4.65
CA ALA A 11 22.23 25.30 3.92
C ALA A 11 21.40 26.58 3.75
N THR A 12 21.34 27.43 4.79
CA THR A 12 20.61 28.71 4.72
C THR A 12 21.30 29.74 3.81
N GLN A 13 22.63 29.79 3.78
CA GLN A 13 23.38 30.69 2.89
C GLN A 13 23.31 30.26 1.41
N ALA A 14 23.25 28.95 1.13
CA ALA A 14 23.08 28.45 -0.23
C ALA A 14 21.68 28.78 -0.81
N ALA A 15 20.65 28.86 0.04
CA ALA A 15 19.30 29.23 -0.38
C ALA A 15 19.15 30.75 -0.66
N ALA A 16 19.99 31.60 -0.07
CA ALA A 16 19.92 33.05 -0.22
C ALA A 16 20.58 33.58 -1.51
N ASN A 17 21.43 32.78 -2.18
CA ASN A 17 22.17 33.17 -3.38
C ASN A 17 21.61 32.55 -4.67
N ILE A 18 20.28 32.48 -4.81
CA ILE A 18 19.65 32.15 -6.10
C ILE A 18 19.51 33.48 -6.87
N PRO A 19 20.26 33.71 -7.98
CA PRO A 19 20.04 34.86 -8.82
C PRO A 19 18.68 34.69 -9.51
N GLN A 20 17.71 35.55 -9.16
CA GLN A 20 16.54 35.76 -9.99
C GLN A 20 16.96 36.70 -11.13
N ASP A 21 17.14 36.15 -12.34
CA ASP A 21 16.94 36.97 -13.53
C ASP A 21 16.43 36.16 -14.73
N ASN A 22 15.52 36.82 -15.43
CA ASN A 22 14.45 36.26 -16.24
C ASN A 22 14.85 35.81 -17.65
N ALA A 23 14.07 34.83 -18.12
CA ALA A 23 13.52 34.70 -19.48
C ALA A 23 13.96 35.74 -20.54
N LYS A 24 14.65 35.26 -21.59
CA LYS A 24 14.38 35.51 -23.03
C LYS A 24 15.49 34.92 -23.93
N GLN A 25 15.05 34.50 -25.13
CA GLN A 25 15.78 34.37 -26.41
C GLN A 25 16.53 33.07 -26.79
N ASN A 26 15.88 32.40 -27.75
CA ASN A 26 16.37 31.72 -28.95
C ASN A 26 17.82 32.01 -29.40
N GLY A 27 18.58 30.95 -29.72
CA GLY A 27 19.60 30.96 -30.77
C GLY A 27 21.07 30.74 -30.38
N THR A 28 21.66 29.70 -31.00
CA THR A 28 23.09 29.44 -31.28
C THR A 28 24.00 28.76 -30.25
N VAL A 29 24.79 27.85 -30.84
CA VAL A 29 25.74 26.87 -30.30
C VAL A 29 27.07 27.46 -29.82
N ALA A 30 27.64 26.92 -28.73
CA ALA A 30 29.09 26.61 -28.59
C ALA A 30 29.43 25.95 -27.24
N THR A 31 29.88 24.69 -27.33
CA THR A 31 31.01 24.01 -26.64
C THR A 31 31.42 24.28 -25.19
N THR A 32 31.67 23.13 -24.53
CA THR A 32 32.58 22.82 -23.39
C THR A 32 32.23 23.27 -21.98
N SER A 33 31.91 22.31 -21.11
CA SER A 33 32.85 21.86 -20.07
C SER A 33 32.33 20.60 -19.39
N GLN A 34 33.19 19.58 -19.35
CA GLN A 34 32.95 18.29 -18.69
C GLN A 34 33.22 18.48 -17.20
N ASN A 35 32.17 18.62 -16.41
CA ASN A 35 32.23 18.40 -14.97
C ASN A 35 31.00 17.59 -14.59
N GLN A 36 31.21 16.36 -14.14
CA GLN A 36 30.20 15.47 -13.56
C GLN A 36 29.72 16.08 -12.24
N GLY A 37 28.85 17.08 -12.34
CA GLY A 37 27.99 17.51 -11.26
C GLY A 37 26.79 16.57 -11.21
N ALA A 38 26.45 16.11 -10.01
CA ALA A 38 25.22 15.35 -9.76
C ALA A 38 24.05 16.06 -10.45
N VAL A 39 23.43 15.38 -11.41
CA VAL A 39 22.20 15.84 -12.05
C VAL A 39 21.18 16.07 -10.95
N ALA A 40 20.82 17.34 -10.72
CA ALA A 40 19.64 17.66 -9.94
C ALA A 40 18.47 16.85 -10.54
N PRO A 41 17.64 16.18 -9.72
CA PRO A 41 16.48 15.49 -10.26
C PRO A 41 15.70 16.51 -11.08
N ALA A 42 15.55 16.21 -12.37
CA ALA A 42 14.77 17.04 -13.28
C ALA A 42 13.44 17.34 -12.59
N ALA A 43 13.05 18.63 -12.56
CA ALA A 43 11.76 19.01 -12.02
C ALA A 43 10.70 18.12 -12.68
N GLY A 44 10.12 17.21 -11.88
CA GLY A 44 9.20 16.21 -12.37
C GLY A 44 8.05 16.89 -13.08
N ARG A 45 7.53 16.26 -14.15
CA ARG A 45 6.30 16.75 -14.79
C ARG A 45 5.22 16.93 -13.71
N PRO A 46 4.38 17.97 -13.79
CA PRO A 46 3.20 18.05 -12.95
C PRO A 46 2.42 16.74 -13.05
N MET A 47 2.00 16.21 -11.91
CA MET A 47 1.26 14.95 -11.83
C MET A 47 -0.04 15.08 -12.62
N GLY A 48 -0.22 14.24 -13.64
CA GLY A 48 -1.49 14.08 -14.33
C GLY A 48 -2.49 13.28 -13.50
N LEU A 49 -3.75 13.22 -13.93
CA LEU A 49 -4.77 12.41 -13.24
C LEU A 49 -4.35 10.92 -13.20
N GLU A 50 -3.86 10.35 -14.30
CA GLU A 50 -3.32 8.99 -14.32
C GLU A 50 -2.14 8.79 -13.36
N ASP A 51 -1.24 9.77 -13.23
CA ASP A 51 -0.12 9.70 -12.28
C ASP A 51 -0.59 9.81 -10.82
N ALA A 52 -1.71 10.51 -10.57
CA ALA A 52 -2.32 10.64 -9.25
C ALA A 52 -3.15 9.41 -8.86
N MET A 53 -3.73 8.73 -9.86
CA MET A 53 -4.54 7.53 -9.67
C MET A 53 -3.70 6.24 -9.68
N ALA A 54 -2.54 6.24 -10.32
CA ALA A 54 -1.65 5.08 -10.35
C ALA A 54 -1.17 4.71 -8.94
N GLY A 55 -1.58 3.53 -8.47
CA GLY A 55 -1.23 2.99 -7.15
C GLY A 55 -2.09 3.53 -6.00
N ALA A 56 -3.12 4.34 -6.29
CA ALA A 56 -4.11 4.73 -5.29
C ALA A 56 -5.16 3.62 -5.14
N ILE A 57 -5.19 2.96 -3.99
CA ILE A 57 -6.26 2.02 -3.64
C ILE A 57 -7.53 2.84 -3.33
N VAL A 58 -8.49 2.85 -4.26
CA VAL A 58 -9.75 3.57 -4.13
C VAL A 58 -10.86 2.59 -3.82
N VAL A 59 -11.37 2.65 -2.59
CA VAL A 59 -12.38 1.71 -2.10
C VAL A 59 -13.52 2.48 -1.45
N ASP A 60 -14.74 1.95 -1.56
CA ASP A 60 -15.91 2.52 -0.90
C ASP A 60 -15.85 2.29 0.61
N GLU A 61 -15.33 1.13 1.01
CA GLU A 61 -15.30 0.66 2.39
C GLU A 61 -14.11 -0.27 2.63
N TRP A 62 -13.74 -0.50 3.89
CA TRP A 62 -12.65 -1.39 4.29
C TRP A 62 -13.18 -2.64 4.99
N LEU A 63 -12.88 -3.80 4.41
CA LEU A 63 -13.16 -5.09 5.05
C LEU A 63 -12.12 -5.36 6.14
N LYS A 64 -12.59 -5.42 7.38
CA LYS A 64 -11.83 -5.91 8.53
C LYS A 64 -12.14 -7.39 8.77
N VAL A 65 -11.14 -8.10 9.28
CA VAL A 65 -11.28 -9.49 9.69
C VAL A 65 -10.88 -9.64 11.15
N ASN A 66 -11.67 -10.42 11.88
CA ASN A 66 -11.52 -10.68 13.29
C ASN A 66 -11.74 -12.17 13.56
N GLU A 67 -11.40 -12.64 14.76
CA GLU A 67 -11.50 -14.05 15.14
C GLU A 67 -12.92 -14.63 15.07
N HIS A 68 -13.93 -13.77 14.94
CA HIS A 68 -15.34 -14.15 14.92
C HIS A 68 -16.04 -13.86 13.59
N GLY A 69 -15.34 -13.29 12.60
CA GLY A 69 -15.99 -12.95 11.33
C GLY A 69 -15.32 -11.84 10.53
N LEU A 70 -16.05 -11.41 9.51
CA LEU A 70 -15.75 -10.31 8.62
C LEU A 70 -16.60 -9.10 8.99
N GLN A 71 -16.01 -7.91 8.94
CA GLN A 71 -16.70 -6.66 9.24
C GLN A 71 -16.45 -5.65 8.13
N ILE A 72 -17.53 -5.16 7.54
CA ILE A 72 -17.47 -4.01 6.63
C ILE A 72 -17.40 -2.75 7.51
N GLY A 73 -16.19 -2.18 7.61
CA GLY A 73 -15.81 -0.98 8.35
C GLY A 73 -16.05 -1.04 9.84
N ALA A 74 -17.20 -0.53 10.29
CA ALA A 74 -17.63 -0.57 11.69
C ALA A 74 -19.03 -1.16 11.86
N LYS A 75 -19.60 -1.71 10.79
CA LYS A 75 -20.99 -2.14 10.72
C LYS A 75 -21.19 -3.51 11.37
N LYS A 76 -22.43 -3.85 11.72
CA LYS A 76 -22.83 -5.14 12.31
C LYS A 76 -23.96 -5.76 11.48
N PRO A 77 -24.15 -7.08 11.48
CA PRO A 77 -23.40 -8.11 12.20
C PRO A 77 -22.03 -8.41 11.59
N LEU A 78 -21.24 -9.27 12.26
CA LEU A 78 -20.10 -9.91 11.61
C LEU A 78 -20.61 -10.94 10.61
N LEU A 79 -19.97 -11.00 9.46
CA LEU A 79 -20.31 -11.88 8.35
C LEU A 79 -19.40 -13.10 8.38
N GLU A 80 -19.92 -14.26 7.99
CA GLU A 80 -19.12 -15.48 7.91
C GLU A 80 -18.35 -15.56 6.60
N GLU A 81 -19.00 -15.17 5.50
CA GLU A 81 -18.42 -15.18 4.16
C GLU A 81 -19.05 -14.14 3.24
N LEU A 82 -18.33 -13.81 2.18
CA LEU A 82 -18.68 -12.87 1.12
C LEU A 82 -18.27 -13.45 -0.23
N ARG A 83 -19.09 -13.25 -1.26
CA ARG A 83 -18.71 -13.52 -2.65
C ARG A 83 -18.23 -12.24 -3.30
N VAL A 84 -17.00 -12.25 -3.81
CA VAL A 84 -16.35 -11.05 -4.35
C VAL A 84 -15.65 -11.34 -5.67
N GLU A 85 -15.52 -10.30 -6.48
CA GLU A 85 -14.66 -10.22 -7.64
C GLU A 85 -13.36 -9.49 -7.26
N ILE A 86 -12.21 -10.04 -7.62
CA ILE A 86 -10.88 -9.45 -7.40
C ILE A 86 -10.18 -9.36 -8.75
N ASP A 87 -9.88 -8.15 -9.19
CA ASP A 87 -8.94 -7.92 -10.29
C ASP A 87 -7.50 -8.02 -9.74
N LEU A 88 -6.77 -9.05 -10.16
CA LEU A 88 -5.41 -9.29 -9.65
C LEU A 88 -4.38 -8.32 -10.24
N SER A 89 -4.70 -7.65 -11.34
CA SER A 89 -3.83 -6.62 -11.93
C SER A 89 -3.79 -5.34 -11.08
N ASP A 90 -4.84 -5.11 -10.28
CA ASP A 90 -5.01 -3.93 -9.42
C ASP A 90 -4.61 -4.19 -7.94
N VAL A 91 -3.80 -5.23 -7.72
CA VAL A 91 -3.29 -5.56 -6.39
C VAL A 91 -2.12 -4.64 -6.04
N GLY A 92 -2.32 -3.84 -5.00
CA GLY A 92 -1.29 -2.96 -4.43
C GLY A 92 -0.29 -3.74 -3.58
N TYR A 93 0.68 -4.42 -4.20
CA TYR A 93 1.75 -5.10 -3.48
C TYR A 93 2.58 -4.09 -2.68
N SER A 94 2.74 -4.36 -1.39
CA SER A 94 3.37 -3.42 -0.47
C SER A 94 4.38 -4.08 0.46
N GLU A 95 5.24 -3.24 1.03
CA GLU A 95 6.02 -3.58 2.20
C GLU A 95 5.53 -2.75 3.38
N SER A 96 5.32 -3.41 4.52
CA SER A 96 4.81 -2.78 5.72
C SER A 96 5.72 -3.05 6.91
N VAL A 97 5.75 -2.14 7.88
CA VAL A 97 6.44 -2.31 9.15
C VAL A 97 5.45 -2.03 10.29
N LYS A 98 5.46 -2.89 11.31
CA LYS A 98 4.68 -2.77 12.55
C LYS A 98 5.64 -2.51 13.70
N TYR A 99 5.31 -1.57 14.58
CA TYR A 99 6.10 -1.25 15.78
C TYR A 99 5.24 -0.62 16.88
N GLY A 100 5.75 -0.59 18.11
CA GLY A 100 5.08 0.05 19.25
C GLY A 100 3.92 -0.75 19.86
N ASN A 101 3.38 -0.23 20.96
CA ASN A 101 2.18 -0.73 21.64
C ASN A 101 1.37 0.46 22.19
N PRO A 102 0.20 0.82 21.62
CA PRO A 102 -0.52 0.11 20.57
C PRO A 102 0.24 0.10 19.23
N ALA A 103 -0.04 -0.91 18.41
CA ALA A 103 0.69 -1.13 17.17
C ALA A 103 0.46 0.00 16.15
N THR A 104 1.56 0.58 15.69
CA THR A 104 1.59 1.53 14.58
C THR A 104 2.11 0.83 13.34
N TYR A 105 1.54 1.16 12.18
CA TYR A 105 1.89 0.59 10.90
C TYR A 105 2.32 1.69 9.94
N ARG A 106 3.40 1.44 9.20
CA ARG A 106 3.77 2.23 8.02
C ARG A 106 3.93 1.32 6.83
N LYS A 107 3.54 1.79 5.65
CA LYS A 107 3.57 1.03 4.40
C LYS A 107 4.19 1.83 3.26
N THR A 108 4.73 1.11 2.29
CA THR A 108 5.29 1.62 1.03
C THR A 108 4.90 0.67 -0.11
N TYR A 109 4.62 1.22 -1.29
CA TYR A 109 4.37 0.43 -2.51
C TYR A 109 5.61 0.36 -3.41
N ASP A 110 6.55 1.29 -3.27
CA ASP A 110 7.73 1.45 -4.13
C ASP A 110 9.06 1.15 -3.42
N ARG A 111 9.04 0.95 -2.09
CA ARG A 111 10.21 0.81 -1.20
C ARG A 111 11.08 2.07 -1.13
N VAL A 112 10.57 3.20 -1.59
CA VAL A 112 11.24 4.50 -1.60
C VAL A 112 10.52 5.45 -0.63
N MET A 113 9.21 5.58 -0.77
CA MET A 113 8.39 6.48 0.03
C MET A 113 7.30 5.70 0.78
N THR A 114 7.04 6.10 2.01
CA THR A 114 5.85 5.66 2.72
C THR A 114 4.63 6.44 2.27
N THR A 115 3.44 5.88 2.48
CA THR A 115 2.17 6.55 2.18
C THR A 115 1.92 7.79 3.03
N ASP A 116 2.62 7.95 4.16
CA ASP A 116 2.60 9.16 5.00
C ASP A 116 3.70 10.18 4.63
N GLY A 117 4.43 9.96 3.54
CA GLY A 117 5.36 10.95 2.96
C GLY A 117 6.79 10.92 3.50
N ALA A 118 7.14 9.99 4.39
CA ALA A 118 8.52 9.77 4.81
C ALA A 118 9.28 8.89 3.80
N THR A 119 10.61 8.96 3.81
CA THR A 119 11.40 7.96 3.06
C THR A 119 11.31 6.60 3.75
N TRP A 120 11.35 5.51 2.99
CA TRP A 120 11.28 4.17 3.55
C TRP A 120 12.42 3.85 4.53
N PRO A 121 13.70 4.20 4.24
CA PRO A 121 14.77 4.03 5.21
C PRO A 121 14.56 4.80 6.52
N GLN A 122 14.02 6.01 6.45
CA GLN A 122 13.70 6.81 7.64
C GLN A 122 12.60 6.12 8.46
N ALA A 123 11.51 5.72 7.83
CA ALA A 123 10.41 5.04 8.50
C ALA A 123 10.87 3.75 9.20
N LEU A 124 11.76 2.98 8.57
CA LEU A 124 12.35 1.79 9.16
C LEU A 124 13.29 2.11 10.34
N SER A 125 14.04 3.21 10.27
CA SER A 125 14.89 3.67 11.37
C SER A 125 14.06 4.12 12.56
N GLU A 126 13.02 4.91 12.34
CA GLU A 126 12.08 5.36 13.38
C GLU A 126 11.35 4.18 14.03
N ALA A 127 10.87 3.22 13.22
CA ALA A 127 10.25 2.00 13.74
C ALA A 127 11.20 1.21 14.66
N ARG A 128 12.47 1.07 14.27
CA ARG A 128 13.50 0.36 15.07
C ARG A 128 13.94 1.11 16.32
N ALA A 129 13.83 2.43 16.33
CA ALA A 129 14.08 3.23 17.52
C ALA A 129 13.01 2.99 18.61
N VAL A 130 11.77 2.72 18.21
CA VAL A 130 10.66 2.38 19.12
C VAL A 130 10.65 0.90 19.49
N ASP A 131 10.81 0.02 18.51
CA ASP A 131 10.89 -1.43 18.70
C ASP A 131 12.09 -1.99 17.92
N PRO A 132 13.19 -2.38 18.60
CA PRO A 132 14.37 -2.93 17.95
C PRO A 132 14.12 -4.19 17.12
N ARG A 133 12.98 -4.88 17.30
CA ARG A 133 12.58 -6.06 16.52
C ARG A 133 11.70 -5.71 15.31
N ALA A 134 11.36 -4.43 15.12
CA ALA A 134 10.60 -3.95 13.98
C ALA A 134 11.33 -4.30 12.68
N ARG A 135 10.64 -5.05 11.83
CA ARG A 135 11.16 -5.51 10.55
C ARG A 135 10.09 -5.37 9.47
N PRO A 136 10.50 -5.01 8.25
CA PRO A 136 9.58 -4.99 7.14
C PRO A 136 9.04 -6.39 6.86
N TYR A 137 7.78 -6.47 6.43
CA TYR A 137 7.13 -7.68 5.97
C TYR A 137 6.37 -7.40 4.68
N LYS A 138 6.22 -8.44 3.84
CA LYS A 138 5.45 -8.35 2.60
C LYS A 138 3.96 -8.35 2.90
N SER A 139 3.23 -7.51 2.19
CA SER A 139 1.78 -7.38 2.26
C SER A 139 1.24 -7.07 0.86
N ALA A 140 -0.07 -6.97 0.78
CA ALA A 140 -0.77 -6.44 -0.37
C ALA A 140 -2.04 -5.75 0.12
N ASP A 141 -2.48 -4.79 -0.68
CA ASP A 141 -3.82 -4.24 -0.61
C ASP A 141 -4.62 -4.79 -1.79
N ILE A 142 -5.76 -5.39 -1.49
CA ILE A 142 -6.66 -5.94 -2.50
C ILE A 142 -7.97 -5.18 -2.51
N GLN A 143 -8.56 -5.10 -3.69
CA GLN A 143 -9.88 -4.54 -3.94
C GLN A 143 -10.83 -5.70 -4.24
N MET A 144 -11.93 -5.75 -3.52
CA MET A 144 -12.91 -6.82 -3.56
C MET A 144 -14.27 -6.24 -3.86
N LYS A 145 -14.73 -6.40 -5.10
CA LYS A 145 -16.05 -5.94 -5.51
C LYS A 145 -17.10 -6.96 -5.12
N LEU A 146 -18.11 -6.56 -4.35
CA LEU A 146 -19.18 -7.46 -3.92
C LEU A 146 -19.98 -7.98 -5.11
N LEU A 147 -20.23 -9.30 -5.15
CA LEU A 147 -21.06 -9.93 -6.18
C LEU A 147 -22.54 -10.00 -5.79
N ASP A 148 -22.81 -10.07 -4.49
CA ASP A 148 -24.14 -10.23 -3.93
C ASP A 148 -24.43 -9.08 -2.94
N ASP A 149 -25.71 -8.72 -2.79
CA ASP A 149 -26.15 -7.77 -1.77
C ASP A 149 -25.91 -8.36 -0.36
N VAL A 150 -25.29 -7.58 0.51
CA VAL A 150 -24.98 -7.98 1.89
C VAL A 150 -25.92 -7.26 2.84
N LYS A 151 -26.84 -8.02 3.44
CA LYS A 151 -27.74 -7.50 4.46
C LYS A 151 -27.02 -7.36 5.79
N LEU A 152 -26.89 -6.12 6.25
CA LEU A 152 -26.44 -5.77 7.58
C LEU A 152 -27.64 -5.47 8.47
N LYS A 153 -27.39 -5.15 9.74
CA LYS A 153 -28.47 -4.91 10.71
C LYS A 153 -29.34 -3.73 10.32
N ASP A 154 -28.71 -2.61 9.95
CA ASP A 154 -29.37 -1.32 9.75
C ASP A 154 -29.37 -0.88 8.27
N GLU A 155 -28.65 -1.59 7.40
CA GLU A 155 -28.49 -1.24 5.98
C GLU A 155 -28.20 -2.47 5.12
N THR A 156 -28.25 -2.31 3.81
CA THR A 156 -27.79 -3.31 2.84
C THR A 156 -26.64 -2.70 2.04
N VAL A 157 -25.49 -3.38 2.03
CA VAL A 157 -24.39 -3.03 1.14
C VAL A 157 -24.69 -3.69 -0.20
N THR A 158 -24.80 -2.88 -1.25
CA THR A 158 -25.23 -3.36 -2.57
C THR A 158 -24.10 -4.11 -3.27
N ALA A 159 -24.46 -5.07 -4.11
CA ALA A 159 -23.56 -5.64 -5.09
C ALA A 159 -22.90 -4.52 -5.93
N GLY A 160 -21.63 -4.71 -6.28
CA GLY A 160 -20.80 -3.74 -6.98
C GLY A 160 -20.01 -2.79 -6.07
N THR A 161 -20.30 -2.72 -4.76
CA THR A 161 -19.47 -1.96 -3.81
C THR A 161 -18.06 -2.56 -3.71
N VAL A 162 -17.04 -1.70 -3.75
CA VAL A 162 -15.63 -2.09 -3.70
C VAL A 162 -15.10 -2.01 -2.27
N LEU A 163 -14.69 -3.16 -1.73
CA LEU A 163 -14.12 -3.30 -0.40
C LEU A 163 -12.60 -3.43 -0.45
N GLY A 164 -11.89 -2.63 0.34
CA GLY A 164 -10.45 -2.73 0.51
C GLY A 164 -10.04 -3.66 1.64
N HIS A 165 -8.93 -4.39 1.47
CA HIS A 165 -8.29 -5.11 2.57
C HIS A 165 -6.77 -5.03 2.50
N SER A 166 -6.14 -4.68 3.63
CA SER A 166 -4.69 -4.70 3.82
C SER A 166 -4.26 -5.94 4.60
N PHE A 167 -3.37 -6.76 4.05
CA PHE A 167 -2.94 -7.98 4.73
C PHE A 167 -1.97 -7.72 5.90
N SER A 168 -2.18 -8.44 7.00
CA SER A 168 -1.17 -8.63 8.05
C SER A 168 -0.08 -9.60 7.60
N THR A 169 1.03 -9.66 8.32
CA THR A 169 2.13 -10.62 8.06
C THR A 169 1.64 -12.07 7.99
N THR A 170 0.67 -12.44 8.83
CA THR A 170 0.08 -13.78 8.84
C THR A 170 -1.00 -13.95 7.79
N GLY A 171 -1.81 -12.91 7.54
CA GLY A 171 -2.90 -12.95 6.56
C GLY A 171 -2.40 -13.04 5.12
N PHE A 172 -1.28 -12.39 4.79
CA PHE A 172 -0.73 -12.40 3.43
C PHE A 172 -0.40 -13.81 2.92
N LYS A 173 -0.08 -14.74 3.83
CA LYS A 173 0.17 -16.15 3.46
C LYS A 173 -1.06 -16.83 2.88
N ALA A 174 -2.26 -16.47 3.31
CA ALA A 174 -3.50 -17.03 2.74
C ALA A 174 -3.65 -16.60 1.28
N PHE A 175 -3.46 -15.31 0.99
CA PHE A 175 -3.47 -14.79 -0.37
C PHE A 175 -2.36 -15.38 -1.25
N ALA A 176 -1.13 -15.48 -0.72
CA ALA A 176 -0.03 -16.13 -1.45
C ALA A 176 -0.32 -17.61 -1.78
N ARG A 177 -1.07 -18.33 -0.93
CA ARG A 177 -1.52 -19.70 -1.23
C ARG A 177 -2.55 -19.73 -2.36
N LEU A 178 -3.50 -18.80 -2.37
CA LEU A 178 -4.45 -18.65 -3.47
C LEU A 178 -3.71 -18.41 -4.80
N VAL A 179 -2.85 -17.40 -4.85
CA VAL A 179 -2.03 -17.08 -6.04
C VAL A 179 -1.22 -18.28 -6.52
N LYS A 180 -0.58 -19.01 -5.59
CA LYS A 180 0.16 -20.23 -5.93
C LYS A 180 -0.73 -21.34 -6.50
N GLN A 181 -1.94 -21.49 -5.97
CA GLN A 181 -2.92 -22.47 -6.45
C GLN A 181 -3.41 -22.08 -7.85
N MET A 182 -3.70 -20.80 -8.09
CA MET A 182 -4.04 -20.26 -9.41
C MET A 182 -2.99 -20.58 -10.48
N THR A 183 -1.72 -20.29 -10.19
CA THR A 183 -0.62 -20.62 -11.12
C THR A 183 -0.54 -22.11 -11.41
N LYS A 184 -0.81 -22.95 -10.41
CA LYS A 184 -0.82 -24.41 -10.58
C LYS A 184 -1.96 -24.88 -11.48
N ASP A 185 -3.11 -24.21 -11.41
CA ASP A 185 -4.30 -24.54 -12.19
C ASP A 185 -4.26 -23.90 -13.60
N GLY A 186 -3.20 -23.16 -13.93
CA GLY A 186 -2.95 -22.58 -15.26
C GLY A 186 -3.51 -21.18 -15.47
N ALA A 187 -4.00 -20.53 -14.41
CA ALA A 187 -4.43 -19.13 -14.42
C ALA A 187 -3.22 -18.17 -14.38
N ASP A 188 -3.42 -16.93 -14.83
CA ASP A 188 -2.44 -15.84 -14.78
C ASP A 188 -2.75 -14.86 -13.63
N PRO A 189 -2.15 -15.04 -12.44
CA PRO A 189 -2.41 -14.15 -11.32
C PRO A 189 -1.82 -12.74 -11.47
N ALA A 190 -1.20 -12.40 -12.61
CA ALA A 190 -0.76 -11.04 -12.91
C ALA A 190 -1.81 -10.21 -13.66
N GLY A 191 -2.83 -10.84 -14.25
CA GLY A 191 -3.81 -10.16 -15.09
C GLY A 191 -5.24 -10.68 -14.98
N ASP A 192 -5.44 -11.89 -14.45
CA ASP A 192 -6.76 -12.47 -14.34
C ASP A 192 -7.62 -11.76 -13.29
N THR A 193 -8.91 -11.63 -13.60
CA THR A 193 -9.94 -11.32 -12.61
C THR A 193 -10.53 -12.63 -12.10
N ILE A 194 -10.78 -12.72 -10.79
CA ILE A 194 -11.35 -13.92 -10.17
C ILE A 194 -12.64 -13.60 -9.41
N GLU A 195 -13.60 -14.52 -9.46
CA GLU A 195 -14.63 -14.60 -8.43
C GLU A 195 -14.14 -15.56 -7.33
N VAL A 196 -14.29 -15.19 -6.07
CA VAL A 196 -13.84 -15.99 -4.92
C VAL A 196 -14.77 -15.80 -3.73
N THR A 197 -14.96 -16.88 -2.96
CA THR A 197 -15.61 -16.81 -1.65
C THR A 197 -14.58 -16.45 -0.60
N VAL A 198 -14.72 -15.28 0.00
CA VAL A 198 -13.89 -14.79 1.10
C VAL A 198 -14.58 -15.11 2.41
N GLY A 199 -13.93 -15.90 3.25
CA GLY A 199 -14.33 -16.17 4.63
C GLY A 199 -13.28 -15.68 5.63
N TYR A 200 -13.39 -16.14 6.86
CA TYR A 200 -12.38 -15.91 7.89
C TYR A 200 -11.87 -17.23 8.48
N SER A 201 -10.63 -17.20 8.98
CA SER A 201 -10.04 -18.27 9.77
C SER A 201 -9.45 -17.69 11.04
N GLU A 202 -9.85 -18.25 12.18
CA GLU A 202 -9.25 -17.94 13.48
C GLU A 202 -7.79 -18.42 13.52
N GLN A 203 -6.92 -17.57 14.05
CA GLN A 203 -5.53 -17.84 14.32
C GLN A 203 -5.23 -17.52 15.77
N SER A 204 -4.43 -18.37 16.41
CA SER A 204 -4.00 -18.20 17.79
C SER A 204 -2.47 -18.20 17.89
N GLY A 205 -1.89 -17.32 18.69
CA GLY A 205 -0.46 -17.30 18.95
C GLY A 205 -0.03 -16.26 19.99
N ASN A 206 1.00 -16.59 20.78
CA ASN A 206 1.50 -15.72 21.86
C ASN A 206 0.39 -15.22 22.80
N GLY A 207 -0.61 -16.08 23.09
CA GLY A 207 -1.75 -15.75 23.96
C GLY A 207 -2.77 -14.77 23.36
N ASN A 208 -2.66 -14.44 22.07
CA ASN A 208 -3.63 -13.61 21.36
C ASN A 208 -4.34 -14.43 20.28
N ASN A 209 -5.59 -14.08 20.01
CA ASN A 209 -6.36 -14.60 18.89
C ASN A 209 -6.65 -13.48 17.88
N TRP A 210 -6.69 -13.82 16.61
CA TRP A 210 -7.03 -12.90 15.53
C TRP A 210 -7.62 -13.65 14.34
N GLY A 211 -8.29 -12.92 13.45
CA GLY A 211 -8.76 -13.46 12.18
C GLY A 211 -7.78 -13.21 11.03
N ILE A 212 -7.78 -14.10 10.05
CA ILE A 212 -7.21 -13.86 8.72
C ILE A 212 -8.29 -14.14 7.67
N LEU A 213 -8.17 -13.53 6.49
CA LEU A 213 -9.03 -13.91 5.36
C LEU A 213 -8.70 -15.34 4.90
N ASP A 214 -9.75 -16.08 4.59
CA ASP A 214 -9.68 -17.37 3.92
C ASP A 214 -10.31 -17.26 2.52
N PHE A 215 -9.70 -17.89 1.53
CA PHE A 215 -10.11 -17.80 0.12
C PHE A 215 -10.47 -19.19 -0.39
N ARG A 216 -11.71 -19.37 -0.85
CA ARG A 216 -12.28 -20.65 -1.26
C ARG A 216 -13.02 -20.52 -2.59
N ASP A 217 -13.19 -21.64 -3.28
CA ASP A 217 -14.04 -21.78 -4.46
C ASP A 217 -13.76 -20.75 -5.57
N TYR A 218 -12.49 -20.40 -5.76
CA TYR A 218 -12.13 -19.40 -6.77
C TYR A 218 -12.38 -19.92 -8.19
N LYS A 219 -12.73 -19.00 -9.10
CA LYS A 219 -12.76 -19.23 -10.55
C LYS A 219 -12.29 -17.97 -11.27
N VAL A 220 -11.60 -18.16 -12.40
CA VAL A 220 -11.24 -17.04 -13.29
C VAL A 220 -12.49 -16.58 -14.05
N VAL A 221 -12.66 -15.27 -14.16
CA VAL A 221 -13.70 -14.63 -14.96
C VAL A 221 -13.05 -13.73 -16.00
N ALA A 222 -13.64 -13.73 -17.20
CA ALA A 222 -13.13 -13.06 -18.40
C ALA A 222 -13.69 -11.66 -18.55
#